data_AF-A0A2M8AIM5-F1
#
_entry.id   AF-A0A2M8AIM5-F1
#
_cell.length_a   1.000
_cell.length_b   1.000
_cell.length_c   1.000
_cell.angle_alpha   90.00
_cell.angle_beta   90.00
_cell.angle_gamma   90.00
#
_symmetry.space_group_name_H-M   'P 1'
#
loop_
_entity.id
_entity.type
_entity.pdbx_description
1 polymer ?
#
loop_
_entity_poly.entity_id
_entity_poly.type
_entity_poly.pdbx_seq_one_letter_code
_entity_poly.pdbx_strand_id
1 'polypeptide(L)' 'MEFKELKKKTGKELNQILSESREKLRDLRFKDANKQLKNIREIRLIRKTIAQV' A
#
# COMPACT_ATOMS: atom_id res chain seq x y z
N MET A 1 8.39 -0.73 2.17
CA MET A 1 9.12 -1.76 1.40
C MET A 1 10.30 -1.12 0.74
N GLU A 2 11.45 -1.79 0.74
CA GLU A 2 12.57 -1.37 -0.08
C GLU A 2 12.43 -1.94 -1.49
N PHE A 3 12.78 -1.14 -2.50
CA PHE A 3 12.68 -1.50 -3.92
C PHE A 3 13.45 -2.79 -4.27
N LYS A 4 14.50 -3.11 -3.51
CA LYS A 4 15.30 -4.33 -3.67
C LYS A 4 14.51 -5.61 -3.36
N GLU A 5 13.54 -5.56 -2.46
CA GLU A 5 12.71 -6.71 -2.09
C GLU A 5 11.63 -6.97 -3.15
N LEU A 6 11.06 -5.91 -3.73
CA LEU A 6 10.08 -6.02 -4.81
C LEU A 6 10.69 -6.64 -6.07
N LYS A 7 11.94 -6.31 -6.39
CA LYS A 7 12.63 -6.84 -7.58
C LYS A 7 12.91 -8.35 -7.51
N LYS A 8 12.91 -8.96 -6.31
CA LYS A 8 13.14 -10.39 -6.10
C LYS A 8 11.86 -11.24 -6.20
N LYS A 9 10.68 -10.61 -6.18
CA LYS A 9 9.39 -11.29 -6.20
C LYS A 9 8.95 -11.64 -7.61
N THR A 10 8.17 -12.69 -7.73
CA THR A 10 7.61 -13.11 -9.03
C THR A 10 6.45 -12.20 -9.44
N GLY A 11 6.14 -12.13 -10.74
CA GLY A 11 5.03 -11.28 -11.24
C GLY A 11 3.67 -11.61 -10.60
N LYS A 12 3.45 -12.85 -10.15
CA LYS A 12 2.24 -13.24 -9.40
C LYS A 12 2.22 -12.65 -7.99
N GLU A 13 3.35 -12.73 -7.28
CA GLU A 13 3.50 -12.14 -5.94
C GLU A 13 3.37 -10.61 -5.97
N LEU A 14 3.91 -9.96 -7.00
CA LEU A 14 3.75 -8.51 -7.20
C LEU A 14 2.27 -8.13 -7.37
N ASN A 15 1.52 -8.88 -8.19
CA ASN A 15 0.08 -8.65 -8.32
C ASN A 15 -0.69 -8.87 -7.01
N GLN A 16 -0.29 -9.85 -6.21
CA GLN A 16 -0.91 -10.10 -4.91
C GLN A 16 -0.63 -8.95 -3.92
N ILE A 17 0.61 -8.48 -3.86
CA ILE A 17 1.00 -7.31 -3.04
C ILE A 17 0.30 -6.03 -3.51
N LEU A 18 0.13 -5.86 -4.82
CA LEU A 18 -0.61 -4.75 -5.40
C LEU A 18 -2.06 -4.76 -4.92
N SER A 19 -2.70 -5.93 -4.94
CA SER A 19 -4.08 -6.11 -4.48
C SER A 19 -4.21 -5.79 -2.99
N GLU A 20 -3.38 -6.39 -2.15
CA GLU A 20 -3.36 -6.16 -0.70
C GLU A 20 -3.10 -4.68 -0.35
N SER A 21 -2.17 -4.03 -1.07
CA SER A 21 -1.85 -2.62 -0.84
C SER A 21 -3.01 -1.70 -1.22
N ARG A 22 -3.76 -2.04 -2.28
CA ARG A 22 -4.95 -1.30 -2.70
C ARG A 22 -6.12 -1.47 -1.72
N GLU A 23 -6.30 -2.66 -1.16
CA GLU A 23 -7.28 -2.90 -0.08
C GLU A 23 -6.94 -2.10 1.17
N LYS A 24 -5.68 -2.19 1.63
CA LYS A 24 -5.22 -1.37 2.78
C LYS A 24 -5.41 0.13 2.54
N LEU A 25 -5.15 0.61 1.32
CA LEU A 25 -5.39 2.00 0.97
C LEU A 25 -6.88 2.36 1.09
N ARG A 26 -7.79 1.45 0.69
CA ARG A 26 -9.23 1.64 0.80
C ARG A 26 -9.65 1.74 2.27
N ASP A 27 -9.16 0.86 3.12
CA ASP A 27 -9.44 0.88 4.56
C ASP A 27 -8.93 2.15 5.24
N LEU A 28 -7.72 2.59 4.89
CA LEU A 28 -7.19 3.86 5.40
C LEU A 28 -8.02 5.05 4.92
N ARG A 29 -8.52 5.05 3.68
CA ARG A 29 -9.43 6.10 3.18
C ARG A 29 -10.76 6.11 3.94
N PHE A 30 -11.30 4.96 4.30
CA PHE A 30 -12.49 4.89 5.14
C PHE A 30 -12.23 5.42 6.55
N LYS A 31 -11.10 5.05 7.17
CA LYS A 31 -10.68 5.58 8.48
C LYS A 31 -10.42 7.09 8.44
N ASP A 32 -9.87 7.60 7.34
CA ASP A 32 -9.63 9.03 7.09
C ASP A 32 -10.95 9.79 6.94
N ALA A 33 -11.90 9.24 6.18
CA ALA A 33 -13.25 9.80 6.05
C ALA A 33 -13.98 9.89 7.41
N ASN A 34 -13.77 8.90 8.28
CA ASN A 34 -14.29 8.91 9.65
C ASN A 34 -13.48 9.79 10.62
N LYS A 35 -12.44 10.51 10.15
CA LYS A 35 -11.51 11.30 10.97
C LYS A 35 -10.82 10.51 12.09
N GLN A 36 -10.76 9.19 11.97
CA GLN A 36 -10.13 8.29 12.95
C GLN A 36 -8.65 8.01 12.61
N LEU A 37 -8.15 8.58 11.53
CA LEU A 37 -6.81 8.33 11.05
C LEU A 37 -5.77 9.21 11.76
N LYS A 38 -5.10 8.65 12.77
CA LYS A 38 -3.99 9.33 13.45
C LYS A 38 -2.74 9.47 12.57
N ASN A 39 -2.51 8.52 11.65
CA ASN A 39 -1.28 8.44 10.85
C ASN A 39 -1.52 8.67 9.34
N ILE A 40 -1.66 9.93 8.96
CA ILE A 40 -1.86 10.35 7.54
C ILE A 40 -0.65 9.95 6.66
N ARG A 41 0.55 9.84 7.24
CA ARG A 41 1.76 9.43 6.53
C ARG A 41 1.67 8.00 5.97
N GLU A 42 0.88 7.14 6.59
CA GLU A 42 0.71 5.75 6.18
C GLU A 42 0.07 5.66 4.78
N ILE A 43 -0.92 6.51 4.49
CA ILE A 43 -1.54 6.61 3.16
C ILE A 43 -0.48 6.95 2.09
N ARG A 44 0.42 7.88 2.39
CA ARG A 44 1.49 8.27 1.45
C ARG A 44 2.48 7.12 1.21
N LEU A 45 2.83 6.38 2.25
CA LEU A 45 3.72 5.22 2.14
C LEU A 45 3.10 4.09 1.32
N ILE A 46 1.81 3.81 1.52
CA ILE A 46 1.09 2.79 0.75
C ILE A 46 0.97 3.21 -0.71
N ARG A 47 0.64 4.47 -1.00
CA ARG A 47 0.63 4.99 -2.38
C ARG A 47 1.99 4.85 -3.08
N LYS A 48 3.08 5.13 -2.35
CA LYS A 48 4.45 4.95 -2.88
C LYS A 48 4.76 3.47 -3.14
N THR A 49 4.32 2.58 -2.25
CA THR A 49 4.48 1.13 -2.42
C THR A 49 3.72 0.65 -3.66
N ILE A 50 2.47 1.08 -3.86
CA ILE A 50 1.67 0.75 -5.06
C ILE A 50 2.33 1.25 -6.35
N ALA A 51 3.01 2.40 -6.33
CA ALA A 51 3.70 2.93 -7.50
C ALA A 51 5.04 2.23 -7.81
N GLN A 52 5.61 1.51 -6.83
CA GLN A 52 6.87 0.78 -6.97
C GLN A 52 6.67 -0.69 -7.39
N VAL A 53 5.47 -1.23 -7.15
CA VAL A 53 5.01 -2.56 -7.57
C VAL A 53 4.46 -2.48 -9.00
#